data_AF-A0A9Y2JX03-F1
#
_entry.id   AF-A0A9Y2JX03-F1
#
_cell.length_a   1.000
_cell.length_b   1.000
_cell.length_c   1.000
_cell.angle_alpha   90.00
_cell.angle_beta   90.00
_cell.angle_gamma   90.00
#
_symmetry.space_group_name_H-M   'P 1'
#
loop_
_entity.id
_entity.type
_entity.pdbx_description
1 polymer ?
#
loop_
_entity_poly.entity_id
_entity_poly.type
_entity_poly.pdbx_seq_one_letter_code
_entity_poly.pdbx_strand_id
1 'polypeptide(L)'
;MSNRDWLCAYAITRNRDGLDLGPAPRLVGYRDLGVVVSEVTPARFDRIDTLDPVDGALAELAREHDAVVRAVFRHEPVLPLRFGTVLDGEASVKRLLEIAYDQARNCLDEVEGHREWGVRVRHVEPAATSRPDTAGLSGTQYLVRRRERLKAIQRGRENVGDVATRLDEALSRHAADHLGRTRPHGVLVNTAYLVAKSREAAFHAELEWFARELRQAGATVETTGPWPPYSFTDVELGVTADG
;
A
#
# COMPACT_ATOMS: atom_id res chain seq x y z
N MET A 1 32.46 -26.68 -8.15
CA MET A 1 31.21 -25.99 -8.54
C MET A 1 31.09 -24.79 -7.62
N SER A 2 31.26 -23.57 -8.14
CA SER A 2 31.21 -22.36 -7.31
C SER A 2 29.83 -22.28 -6.66
N ASN A 3 29.80 -22.17 -5.33
CA ASN A 3 28.57 -21.88 -4.61
C ASN A 3 28.10 -20.51 -5.10
N ARG A 4 26.96 -20.44 -5.80
CA ARG A 4 26.38 -19.17 -6.20
C ARG A 4 25.66 -18.61 -4.97
N ASP A 5 26.12 -17.48 -4.48
CA ASP A 5 25.49 -16.78 -3.37
C ASP A 5 24.33 -15.94 -3.93
N TRP A 6 23.11 -16.45 -3.79
CA TRP A 6 21.91 -15.73 -4.19
C TRP A 6 21.52 -14.75 -3.09
N LEU A 7 21.20 -13.52 -3.49
CA LEU A 7 20.86 -12.44 -2.58
C LEU A 7 19.40 -12.02 -2.80
N CYS A 8 18.59 -12.11 -1.75
CA CYS A 8 17.28 -11.49 -1.74
C CYS A 8 17.44 -10.01 -1.43
N ALA A 9 16.94 -9.15 -2.31
CA ALA A 9 17.02 -7.70 -2.17
C ALA A 9 15.70 -7.14 -1.63
N TYR A 10 15.80 -6.31 -0.58
CA TYR A 10 14.63 -5.81 0.16
C TYR A 10 14.30 -4.35 -0.18
N ALA A 11 15.30 -3.47 -0.13
CA ALA A 11 15.12 -2.04 -0.36
C ALA A 11 16.42 -1.36 -0.79
N ILE A 12 16.30 -0.27 -1.54
CA ILE A 12 17.38 0.70 -1.75
C ILE A 12 17.30 1.76 -0.64
N THR A 13 18.43 2.15 -0.08
CA THR A 13 18.53 3.19 0.96
C THR A 13 19.84 3.96 0.83
N ARG A 14 20.09 4.93 1.72
CA ARG A 14 21.36 5.65 1.78
C ARG A 14 22.46 4.74 2.30
N ASN A 15 23.64 4.84 1.69
CA ASN A 15 24.86 4.19 2.16
C ASN A 15 25.65 5.18 3.03
N ARG A 16 25.29 5.24 4.31
CA ARG A 16 25.94 6.07 5.33
C ARG A 16 26.45 5.19 6.46
N ASP A 17 27.55 5.62 7.07
CA ASP A 17 28.10 4.95 8.26
C ASP A 17 27.08 5.00 9.42
N GLY A 18 26.80 3.85 10.04
CA GLY A 18 25.93 3.75 11.21
C GLY A 18 24.63 2.98 11.04
N LEU A 19 24.27 2.54 9.82
CA LEU A 19 23.17 1.60 9.61
C LEU A 19 23.63 0.16 9.97
N ASP A 20 23.69 -0.15 11.26
CA ASP A 20 23.96 -1.50 11.75
C ASP A 20 22.67 -2.33 11.71
N LEU A 21 22.53 -3.15 10.66
CA LEU A 21 21.43 -4.10 10.51
C LEU A 21 21.74 -5.47 11.11
N GLY A 22 22.89 -5.63 11.77
CA GLY A 22 23.43 -6.92 12.21
C GLY A 22 24.06 -7.73 11.05
N PRO A 23 24.34 -9.03 11.25
CA PRO A 23 25.01 -9.86 10.25
C PRO A 23 24.12 -10.19 9.04
N ALA A 24 22.79 -10.16 9.22
CA ALA A 24 21.79 -10.31 8.15
C ALA A 24 20.47 -9.66 8.61
N PRO A 25 19.83 -8.81 7.78
CA PRO A 25 20.27 -8.38 6.44
C PRO A 25 21.51 -7.46 6.51
N ARG A 26 22.26 -7.35 5.41
CA ARG A 26 23.43 -6.48 5.28
C ARG A 26 23.29 -5.51 4.11
N LEU A 27 24.11 -4.47 4.09
CA LEU A 27 24.11 -3.46 3.02
C LEU A 27 25.19 -3.76 1.98
N VAL A 28 24.83 -3.74 0.70
CA VAL A 28 25.77 -3.72 -0.43
C VAL A 28 25.76 -2.33 -1.04
N GLY A 29 26.83 -1.58 -0.84
CA GLY A 29 26.95 -0.18 -1.26
C GLY A 29 27.45 0.02 -2.70
N TYR A 30 26.96 1.10 -3.31
CA TYR A 30 27.49 1.73 -4.52
C TYR A 30 27.36 3.25 -4.37
N ARG A 31 28.50 3.94 -4.23
CA ARG A 31 28.56 5.39 -3.91
C ARG A 31 27.78 5.69 -2.61
N ASP A 32 26.90 6.69 -2.62
CA ASP A 32 26.05 7.12 -1.50
C ASP A 32 24.74 6.32 -1.36
N LEU A 33 24.53 5.29 -2.20
CA LEU A 33 23.37 4.39 -2.15
C LEU A 33 23.77 2.96 -1.80
N GLY A 34 22.84 2.19 -1.24
CA GLY A 34 23.03 0.78 -0.94
C GLY A 34 21.75 -0.02 -1.06
N VAL A 35 21.89 -1.33 -1.33
CA VAL A 35 20.77 -2.28 -1.28
C VAL A 35 20.89 -3.13 -0.03
N VAL A 36 19.79 -3.24 0.71
CA VAL A 36 19.66 -4.15 1.84
C VAL A 36 19.37 -5.54 1.31
N VAL A 37 20.24 -6.49 1.64
CA VAL A 37 20.20 -7.86 1.11
C VAL A 37 20.41 -8.91 2.19
N SER A 38 19.89 -10.12 1.95
CA SER A 38 20.19 -11.32 2.73
C SER A 38 20.54 -12.47 1.80
N GLU A 39 21.46 -13.33 2.23
CA GLU A 39 21.75 -14.59 1.54
C GLU A 39 20.54 -15.52 1.61
N VAL A 40 20.22 -16.13 0.48
CA VAL A 40 19.11 -17.06 0.34
C VAL A 40 19.50 -18.24 -0.53
N THR A 41 18.84 -19.38 -0.35
CA THR A 41 18.88 -20.48 -1.30
C THR A 41 17.71 -20.36 -2.28
N PRO A 42 17.88 -20.58 -3.59
CA PRO A 42 16.79 -20.49 -4.57
C PRO A 42 15.59 -21.38 -4.24
N ALA A 43 15.85 -22.57 -3.66
CA ALA A 43 14.84 -23.52 -3.19
C ALA A 43 13.85 -22.94 -2.15
N ARG A 44 14.17 -21.78 -1.56
CA ARG A 44 13.27 -21.03 -0.67
C ARG A 44 12.11 -20.38 -1.44
N PHE A 45 12.34 -20.01 -2.71
CA PHE A 45 11.37 -19.32 -3.57
C PHE A 45 10.67 -20.27 -4.56
N ASP A 46 11.26 -21.43 -4.86
CA ASP A 46 10.66 -22.47 -5.75
C ASP A 46 9.29 -23.00 -5.26
N ARG A 47 8.94 -22.77 -4.00
CA ARG A 47 7.66 -23.20 -3.41
C ARG A 47 6.54 -22.16 -3.54
N ILE A 48 6.83 -20.96 -4.03
CA ILE A 48 5.89 -19.82 -4.02
C ILE A 48 4.67 -20.04 -4.90
N ASP A 49 4.83 -20.68 -6.08
CA ASP A 49 3.74 -20.86 -7.05
C ASP A 49 2.63 -21.83 -6.61
N THR A 50 2.79 -22.50 -5.45
CA THR A 50 1.88 -23.56 -4.97
C THR A 50 1.16 -23.24 -3.65
N LEU A 51 1.32 -22.03 -3.12
CA LEU A 51 0.92 -21.72 -1.74
C LEU A 51 -0.31 -20.82 -1.66
N ASP A 52 -1.15 -21.10 -0.66
CA ASP A 52 -2.31 -20.29 -0.27
C ASP A 52 -1.86 -18.86 0.11
N PRO A 53 -2.39 -17.80 -0.53
CA PRO A 53 -1.96 -16.42 -0.32
C PRO A 53 -2.23 -15.88 1.09
N VAL A 54 -3.12 -16.52 1.86
CA VAL A 54 -3.68 -15.90 3.06
C VAL A 54 -2.93 -16.31 4.33
N ASP A 55 -2.48 -17.57 4.45
CA ASP A 55 -1.80 -18.09 5.66
C ASP A 55 -0.67 -19.10 5.38
N GLY A 56 -0.13 -19.12 4.15
CA GLY A 56 0.95 -20.03 3.75
C GLY A 56 2.38 -19.48 3.94
N ALA A 57 3.39 -20.30 3.59
CA ALA A 57 4.80 -19.88 3.67
C ALA A 57 5.12 -18.64 2.80
N LEU A 58 4.32 -18.36 1.77
CA LEU A 58 4.40 -17.11 0.99
C LEU A 58 4.06 -15.88 1.85
N ALA A 59 3.02 -15.96 2.68
CA ALA A 59 2.65 -14.89 3.59
C ALA A 59 3.70 -14.69 4.70
N GLU A 60 4.37 -15.76 5.13
CA GLU A 60 5.52 -15.65 6.04
C GLU A 60 6.70 -14.93 5.38
N LEU A 61 7.09 -15.33 4.16
CA LEU A 61 8.17 -14.66 3.41
C LEU A 61 7.86 -13.19 3.14
N ALA A 62 6.61 -12.86 2.78
CA ALA A 62 6.18 -11.48 2.57
C ALA A 62 6.25 -10.66 3.86
N ARG A 63 5.86 -11.24 5.01
CA ARG A 63 5.99 -10.61 6.33
C ARG A 63 7.45 -10.39 6.73
N GLU A 64 8.32 -11.35 6.46
CA GLU A 64 9.77 -11.18 6.70
C GLU A 64 10.36 -10.06 5.86
N HIS A 65 9.99 -10.01 4.58
CA HIS A 65 10.42 -8.93 3.69
C HIS A 65 9.93 -7.56 4.19
N ASP A 66 8.64 -7.43 4.52
CA ASP A 66 8.06 -6.21 5.10
C ASP A 66 8.77 -5.83 6.42
N ALA A 67 9.09 -6.80 7.29
CA ALA A 67 9.79 -6.54 8.53
C ALA A 67 11.19 -5.93 8.31
N VAL A 68 11.95 -6.41 7.31
CA VAL A 68 13.25 -5.86 6.94
C VAL A 68 13.11 -4.44 6.42
N VAL A 69 12.21 -4.20 5.46
CA VAL A 69 12.00 -2.86 4.89
C VAL A 69 11.60 -1.86 5.98
N ARG A 70 10.68 -2.23 6.86
CA ARG A 70 10.28 -1.41 8.02
C ARG A 70 11.42 -1.14 8.97
N ALA A 71 12.31 -2.10 9.18
CA ALA A 71 13.44 -1.92 10.08
C ALA A 71 14.36 -0.81 9.59
N VAL A 72 14.66 -0.81 8.30
CA VAL A 72 15.48 0.22 7.66
C VAL A 72 14.74 1.56 7.64
N PHE A 73 13.43 1.57 7.30
CA PHE A 73 12.60 2.77 7.21
C PHE A 73 12.48 3.56 8.52
N ARG A 74 12.69 2.91 9.68
CA ARG A 74 12.70 3.62 10.97
C ARG A 74 13.86 4.60 11.11
N HIS A 75 14.93 4.41 10.35
CA HIS A 75 16.19 5.14 10.49
C HIS A 75 16.59 5.90 9.22
N GLU A 76 16.31 5.34 8.04
CA GLU A 76 16.70 5.92 6.75
C GLU A 76 15.52 5.93 5.76
N PRO A 77 15.49 6.84 4.77
CA PRO A 77 14.55 6.73 3.67
C PRO A 77 14.80 5.43 2.89
N VAL A 78 13.73 4.82 2.40
CA VAL A 78 13.81 3.55 1.66
C VAL A 78 13.00 3.61 0.39
N LEU A 79 13.49 2.95 -0.65
CA LEU A 79 12.72 2.53 -1.80
C LEU A 79 12.52 1.01 -1.70
N PRO A 80 11.34 0.55 -1.25
CA PRO A 80 11.05 -0.86 -1.20
C PRO A 80 11.20 -1.50 -2.58
N LEU A 81 11.95 -2.60 -2.67
CA LEU A 81 12.02 -3.41 -3.88
C LEU A 81 10.84 -4.38 -3.91
N ARG A 82 10.52 -4.89 -5.10
CA ARG A 82 9.48 -5.89 -5.26
C ARG A 82 9.79 -7.12 -4.39
N PHE A 83 8.80 -7.60 -3.66
CA PHE A 83 8.93 -8.87 -2.95
C PHE A 83 9.36 -9.98 -3.92
N GLY A 84 10.37 -10.76 -3.52
CA GLY A 84 10.94 -11.83 -4.34
C GLY A 84 12.01 -11.37 -5.34
N THR A 85 12.52 -10.14 -5.27
CA THR A 85 13.71 -9.76 -6.05
C THR A 85 14.93 -10.54 -5.55
N VAL A 86 15.42 -11.48 -6.37
CA VAL A 86 16.61 -12.30 -6.10
C VAL A 86 17.68 -12.03 -7.16
N LEU A 87 18.93 -11.83 -6.72
CA LEU A 87 20.06 -11.43 -7.56
C LEU A 87 21.23 -12.42 -7.41
N ASP A 88 21.95 -12.66 -8.51
CA ASP A 88 23.13 -13.53 -8.54
C ASP A 88 24.37 -12.78 -8.02
N GLY A 89 24.59 -12.82 -6.70
CA GLY A 89 25.71 -12.21 -6.00
C GLY A 89 25.75 -10.67 -5.99
N GLU A 90 26.73 -10.14 -5.24
CA GLU A 90 26.89 -8.69 -5.06
C GLU A 90 27.15 -7.92 -6.35
N ALA A 91 27.80 -8.54 -7.34
CA ALA A 91 28.06 -7.90 -8.61
C ALA A 91 26.76 -7.51 -9.34
N SER A 92 25.72 -8.34 -9.22
CA SER A 92 24.38 -8.04 -9.76
C SER A 92 23.70 -6.89 -9.00
N VAL A 93 23.87 -6.84 -7.68
CA VAL A 93 23.37 -5.75 -6.84
C VAL A 93 24.01 -4.41 -7.21
N LYS A 94 25.33 -4.39 -7.41
CA LYS A 94 26.05 -3.16 -7.81
C LYS A 94 25.65 -2.69 -9.20
N ARG A 95 25.46 -3.61 -10.16
CA ARG A 95 24.94 -3.27 -11.51
C ARG A 95 23.53 -2.68 -11.44
N LEU A 96 22.66 -3.22 -10.59
CA LEU A 96 21.32 -2.66 -10.37
C LEU A 96 21.41 -1.22 -9.86
N LEU A 97 22.23 -0.96 -8.84
CA LEU A 97 22.41 0.40 -8.32
C LEU A 97 23.05 1.33 -9.34
N GLU A 98 23.99 0.86 -10.16
CA GLU A 98 24.64 1.64 -11.20
C GLU A 98 23.64 2.11 -12.26
N ILE A 99 22.77 1.21 -12.74
CA ILE A 99 21.74 1.52 -13.74
C ILE A 99 20.68 2.46 -13.16
N ALA A 100 20.23 2.20 -11.93
CA ALA A 100 19.14 2.94 -11.31
C ALA A 100 19.60 4.18 -10.52
N TYR A 101 20.89 4.52 -10.52
CA TYR A 101 21.50 5.43 -9.55
C TYR A 101 20.78 6.79 -9.45
N ASP A 102 20.64 7.50 -10.57
CA ASP A 102 20.08 8.85 -10.57
C ASP A 102 18.59 8.83 -10.20
N GLN A 103 17.83 7.86 -10.72
CA GLN A 103 16.42 7.70 -10.39
C GLN A 103 16.24 7.36 -8.90
N ALA A 104 16.94 6.36 -8.40
CA ALA A 104 16.86 5.93 -7.00
C ALA A 104 17.28 7.06 -6.05
N ARG A 105 18.31 7.83 -6.40
CA ARG A 105 18.74 8.97 -5.60
C ARG A 105 17.65 10.04 -5.51
N ASN A 106 17.03 10.41 -6.63
CA ASN A 106 15.96 11.40 -6.67
C ASN A 106 14.70 10.92 -5.94
N CYS A 107 14.29 9.67 -6.16
CA CYS A 107 13.14 9.10 -5.43
C CYS A 107 13.39 9.06 -3.92
N LEU A 108 14.63 8.75 -3.48
CA LEU A 108 14.98 8.82 -2.06
C LEU A 108 14.89 10.26 -1.51
N ASP A 109 15.36 11.25 -2.27
CA ASP A 109 15.24 12.68 -1.91
C ASP A 109 13.75 13.08 -1.76
N GLU A 110 12.86 12.57 -2.63
CA GLU A 110 11.42 12.86 -2.62
C GLU A 110 10.67 12.21 -1.46
N VAL A 111 10.96 10.93 -1.15
CA VAL A 111 10.26 10.20 -0.07
C VAL A 111 10.85 10.48 1.31
N GLU A 112 12.00 11.15 1.40
CA GLU A 112 12.64 11.48 2.67
C GLU A 112 11.71 12.33 3.56
N GLY A 113 11.54 11.91 4.81
CA GLY A 113 10.63 12.56 5.76
C GLY A 113 9.13 12.35 5.49
N HIS A 114 8.76 11.54 4.50
CA HIS A 114 7.39 11.19 4.17
C HIS A 114 7.03 9.78 4.63
N ARG A 115 5.72 9.54 4.82
CA ARG A 115 5.17 8.23 5.16
C ARG A 115 3.94 7.95 4.32
N GLU A 116 3.75 6.69 3.95
CA GLU A 116 2.56 6.28 3.23
C GLU A 116 1.42 5.96 4.19
N TRP A 117 0.23 6.47 3.86
CA TRP A 117 -1.04 6.16 4.51
C TRP A 117 -2.05 5.66 3.49
N GLY A 118 -2.66 4.51 3.74
CA GLY A 118 -3.75 3.99 2.92
C GLY A 118 -5.10 4.32 3.53
N VAL A 119 -6.02 4.90 2.75
CA VAL A 119 -7.40 5.15 3.15
C VAL A 119 -8.37 4.37 2.26
N ARG A 120 -9.31 3.66 2.89
CA ARG A 120 -10.37 2.93 2.21
C ARG A 120 -11.73 3.37 2.74
N VAL A 121 -12.62 3.75 1.83
CA VAL A 121 -14.03 4.05 2.16
C VAL A 121 -14.91 2.99 1.52
N ARG A 122 -15.74 2.34 2.32
CA ARG A 122 -16.70 1.32 1.87
C ARG A 122 -18.11 1.76 2.22
N HIS A 123 -19.00 1.74 1.24
CA HIS A 123 -20.42 1.93 1.51
C HIS A 123 -20.97 0.68 2.20
N VAL A 124 -21.61 0.86 3.35
CA VAL A 124 -22.36 -0.20 4.01
C VAL A 124 -23.76 -0.14 3.42
N GLU A 125 -24.06 -1.08 2.52
CA GLU A 125 -25.44 -1.23 2.09
C GLU A 125 -26.29 -1.47 3.35
N PRO A 126 -27.36 -0.70 3.58
CA PRO A 126 -28.27 -1.00 4.67
C PRO A 126 -28.74 -2.42 4.46
N ALA A 127 -28.49 -3.28 5.46
CA ALA A 127 -28.88 -4.67 5.39
C ALA A 127 -30.34 -4.74 4.92
N ALA A 128 -30.66 -5.72 4.08
CA ALA A 128 -32.02 -5.96 3.62
C ALA A 128 -33.00 -6.34 4.77
N THR A 129 -32.64 -6.03 6.01
CA THR A 129 -33.34 -6.21 7.28
C THR A 129 -34.36 -5.11 7.50
N SER A 130 -35.34 -5.08 6.62
CA SER A 130 -36.74 -4.94 6.97
C SER A 130 -37.47 -5.17 5.66
N ARG A 131 -37.85 -6.43 5.39
CA ARG A 131 -38.97 -6.66 4.47
C ARG A 131 -40.08 -5.72 4.98
N PRO A 132 -40.54 -4.76 4.17
CA PRO A 132 -41.62 -3.89 4.64
C PRO A 132 -42.77 -4.80 5.06
N ASP A 133 -43.47 -4.43 6.13
CA ASP A 133 -44.74 -5.07 6.43
C ASP A 133 -45.67 -4.77 5.24
N THR A 134 -45.78 -5.74 4.33
CA THR A 134 -46.59 -5.67 3.12
C THR A 134 -47.97 -6.25 3.34
N ALA A 135 -48.28 -6.71 4.55
CA ALA A 135 -49.60 -7.22 4.89
C ALA A 135 -50.65 -6.11 4.63
N GLY A 136 -51.63 -6.40 3.77
CA GLY A 136 -52.75 -5.50 3.47
C GLY A 136 -52.49 -4.40 2.42
N LEU A 137 -51.32 -4.35 1.77
CA LEU A 137 -51.09 -3.38 0.68
C LEU A 137 -51.69 -3.84 -0.64
N SER A 138 -52.33 -2.92 -1.38
CA SER A 138 -52.69 -3.18 -2.78
C SER A 138 -51.44 -3.27 -3.67
N GLY A 139 -51.54 -3.94 -4.83
CA GLY A 139 -50.40 -4.08 -5.76
C GLY A 139 -49.78 -2.74 -6.18
N THR A 140 -50.60 -1.70 -6.36
CA THR A 140 -50.13 -0.34 -6.66
C THR A 140 -49.39 0.29 -5.48
N GLN A 141 -49.91 0.15 -4.25
CA GLN A 141 -49.24 0.65 -3.04
C GLN A 141 -47.89 -0.04 -2.80
N TYR A 142 -47.81 -1.35 -3.09
CA TYR A 142 -46.55 -2.09 -3.05
C TYR A 142 -45.52 -1.52 -4.04
N LEU A 143 -45.91 -1.30 -5.30
CA LEU A 143 -45.00 -0.78 -6.34
C LEU A 143 -44.51 0.64 -6.01
N VAL A 144 -45.38 1.51 -5.49
CA VAL A 144 -45.00 2.86 -5.05
C VAL A 144 -43.99 2.80 -3.90
N ARG A 145 -44.25 2.01 -2.85
CA ARG A 145 -43.30 1.84 -1.73
C ARG A 145 -41.96 1.26 -2.17
N ARG A 146 -41.97 0.27 -3.08
CA ARG A 146 -40.76 -0.31 -3.66
C ARG A 146 -39.94 0.74 -4.43
N ARG A 147 -40.59 1.57 -5.24
CA ARG A 147 -39.93 2.65 -5.99
C ARG A 147 -39.30 3.69 -5.08
N GLU A 148 -40.04 4.16 -4.07
CA GLU A 148 -39.50 5.15 -3.12
C GLU A 148 -38.31 4.61 -2.32
N ARG A 149 -38.37 3.33 -1.91
CA ARG A 149 -37.23 2.65 -1.27
C ARG A 149 -36.00 2.61 -2.16
N LEU A 150 -36.15 2.22 -3.43
CA LEU A 150 -35.03 2.19 -4.37
C LEU A 150 -34.43 3.58 -4.60
N LYS A 151 -35.28 4.61 -4.73
CA LYS A 151 -34.83 6.01 -4.82
C LYS A 151 -34.11 6.48 -3.55
N ALA A 152 -34.56 6.05 -2.37
CA ALA A 152 -33.89 6.40 -1.11
C ALA A 152 -32.51 5.73 -1.00
N ILE A 153 -32.40 4.46 -1.38
CA ILE A 153 -31.12 3.73 -1.44
C ILE A 153 -30.17 4.40 -2.43
N GLN A 154 -30.66 4.76 -3.61
CA GLN A 154 -29.86 5.43 -4.64
C GLN A 154 -29.35 6.79 -4.15
N ARG A 155 -30.22 7.64 -3.59
CA ARG A 155 -29.83 8.93 -3.00
C ARG A 155 -28.83 8.78 -1.86
N GLY A 156 -28.99 7.75 -1.03
CA GLY A 156 -28.03 7.43 0.03
C GLY A 156 -26.65 7.12 -0.54
N ARG A 157 -26.58 6.28 -1.58
CA ARG A 157 -25.32 5.96 -2.28
C ARG A 157 -24.66 7.18 -2.91
N GLU A 158 -25.45 8.03 -3.58
CA GLU A 158 -24.97 9.27 -4.19
C GLU A 158 -24.37 10.20 -3.13
N ASN A 159 -25.10 10.44 -2.04
CA ASN A 159 -24.61 11.29 -0.94
C ASN A 159 -23.31 10.76 -0.33
N VAL A 160 -23.20 9.44 -0.10
CA VAL A 160 -21.94 8.85 0.39
C VAL A 160 -20.81 9.01 -0.63
N GLY A 161 -21.10 8.84 -1.92
CA GLY A 161 -20.15 9.06 -3.01
C GLY A 161 -19.61 10.49 -3.07
N ASP A 162 -20.48 11.48 -2.88
CA ASP A 162 -20.11 12.89 -2.87
C ASP A 162 -19.20 13.22 -1.68
N VAL A 163 -19.52 12.73 -0.48
CA VAL A 163 -18.68 12.90 0.71
C VAL A 163 -17.34 12.18 0.54
N ALA A 164 -17.32 10.99 -0.06
CA ALA A 164 -16.09 10.23 -0.29
C ALA A 164 -15.17 10.92 -1.31
N THR A 165 -15.73 11.55 -2.34
CA THR A 165 -14.97 12.38 -3.29
C THR A 165 -14.36 13.60 -2.60
N ARG A 166 -15.15 14.31 -1.77
CA ARG A 166 -14.68 15.46 -1.00
C ARG A 166 -13.58 15.08 -0.01
N LEU A 167 -13.67 13.91 0.62
CA LEU A 167 -12.61 13.34 1.46
C LEU A 167 -11.32 13.20 0.64
N ASP A 168 -11.37 12.49 -0.50
CA ASP A 168 -10.18 12.21 -1.32
C ASP A 168 -9.49 13.52 -1.75
N GLU A 169 -10.27 14.48 -2.26
CA GLU A 169 -9.77 15.81 -2.63
C GLU A 169 -9.14 16.57 -1.45
N ALA A 170 -9.75 16.52 -0.27
CA ALA A 170 -9.24 17.19 0.91
C ALA A 170 -7.92 16.56 1.39
N LEU A 171 -7.88 15.22 1.47
CA LEU A 171 -6.68 14.48 1.86
C LEU A 171 -5.51 14.70 0.89
N SER A 172 -5.77 14.75 -0.41
CA SER A 172 -4.73 15.02 -1.43
C SER A 172 -4.06 16.38 -1.24
N ARG A 173 -4.73 17.39 -0.66
CA ARG A 173 -4.10 18.70 -0.34
C ARG A 173 -3.13 18.65 0.83
N HIS A 174 -3.18 17.59 1.63
CA HIS A 174 -2.26 17.36 2.74
C HIS A 174 -1.12 16.39 2.39
N ALA A 175 -1.25 15.68 1.27
CA ALA A 175 -0.25 14.75 0.76
C ALA A 175 0.71 15.44 -0.22
N ALA A 176 1.94 14.97 -0.28
CA ALA A 176 2.90 15.33 -1.32
C ALA A 176 2.55 14.63 -2.65
N ASP A 177 2.04 13.41 -2.58
CA ASP A 177 1.52 12.64 -3.71
C ASP A 177 0.42 11.67 -3.27
N HIS A 178 -0.39 11.18 -4.21
CA HIS A 178 -1.44 10.21 -3.96
C HIS A 178 -1.70 9.30 -5.17
N LEU A 179 -1.97 8.02 -4.89
CA LEU A 179 -2.23 7.02 -5.92
C LEU A 179 -3.51 6.25 -5.64
N GLY A 180 -4.45 6.32 -6.57
CA GLY A 180 -5.67 5.50 -6.55
C GLY A 180 -5.35 4.04 -6.84
N ARG A 181 -5.84 3.14 -5.96
CA ARG A 181 -5.70 1.68 -6.08
C ARG A 181 -6.98 1.07 -6.63
N THR A 182 -6.90 -0.18 -7.10
CA THR A 182 -8.07 -0.96 -7.52
C THR A 182 -9.16 -0.92 -6.44
N ARG A 183 -10.40 -0.62 -6.83
CA ARG A 183 -11.55 -0.55 -5.93
C ARG A 183 -12.40 -1.82 -6.09
N PRO A 184 -12.36 -2.75 -5.11
CA PRO A 184 -13.29 -3.87 -5.08
C PRO A 184 -14.75 -3.42 -4.99
N HIS A 185 -15.69 -4.33 -5.22
CA HIS A 185 -17.12 -4.02 -5.11
C HIS A 185 -17.47 -3.37 -3.77
N GLY A 186 -18.23 -2.28 -3.82
CA GLY A 186 -18.68 -1.50 -2.65
C GLY A 186 -17.63 -0.56 -2.05
N VAL A 187 -16.41 -0.51 -2.60
CA VAL A 187 -15.36 0.43 -2.18
C VAL A 187 -15.42 1.68 -3.05
N LEU A 188 -15.57 2.84 -2.40
CA LEU A 188 -15.69 4.15 -3.05
C LEU A 188 -14.33 4.83 -3.21
N VAL A 189 -13.50 4.74 -2.16
CA VAL A 189 -12.12 5.25 -2.11
C VAL A 189 -11.20 4.12 -1.71
N ASN A 190 -10.07 4.00 -2.39
CA ASN A 190 -8.96 3.13 -2.01
C ASN A 190 -7.68 3.82 -2.50
N THR A 191 -7.12 4.70 -1.69
CA THR A 191 -6.05 5.61 -2.12
C THR A 191 -4.88 5.50 -1.15
N ALA A 192 -3.66 5.47 -1.68
CA ALA A 192 -2.44 5.69 -0.91
C ALA A 192 -2.08 7.17 -0.96
N TYR A 193 -1.64 7.73 0.16
CA TYR A 193 -1.19 9.12 0.26
C TYR A 193 0.23 9.13 0.83
N LEU A 194 1.14 9.83 0.17
CA LEU A 194 2.48 10.10 0.66
C LEU A 194 2.43 11.40 1.46
N VAL A 195 2.54 11.32 2.78
CA VAL A 195 2.31 12.46 3.68
C VAL A 195 3.62 12.81 4.38
N ALA A 196 4.02 14.08 4.31
CA ALA A 196 5.16 14.57 5.09
C ALA A 196 4.87 14.41 6.59
N LYS A 197 5.86 13.96 7.38
CA LYS A 197 5.69 13.74 8.83
C LYS A 197 5.14 14.98 9.57
N SER A 198 5.51 16.18 9.13
CA SER A 198 5.02 17.45 9.68
C SER A 198 3.53 17.74 9.38
N ARG A 199 2.96 17.09 8.36
CA ARG A 199 1.57 17.27 7.90
C ARG A 199 0.62 16.17 8.39
N GLU A 200 1.15 15.08 8.98
CA GLU A 200 0.35 13.93 9.45
C GLU A 200 -0.79 14.34 10.40
N ALA A 201 -0.53 15.23 11.36
CA ALA A 201 -1.56 15.68 12.30
C ALA A 201 -2.74 16.37 11.60
N ALA A 202 -2.44 17.22 10.59
CA ALA A 202 -3.48 17.89 9.80
C ALA A 202 -4.23 16.91 8.89
N PHE A 203 -3.51 15.97 8.26
CA PHE A 203 -4.08 14.90 7.46
C PHE A 203 -5.07 14.04 8.28
N HIS A 204 -4.69 13.62 9.49
CA HIS A 204 -5.55 12.82 10.37
C HIS A 204 -6.76 13.61 10.89
N ALA A 205 -6.60 14.89 11.23
CA ALA A 205 -7.72 15.72 11.65
C ALA A 205 -8.80 15.83 10.56
N GLU A 206 -8.38 16.04 9.30
CA GLU A 206 -9.29 16.11 8.15
C GLU A 206 -9.98 14.75 7.91
N LEU A 207 -9.20 13.67 7.92
CA LEU A 207 -9.71 12.30 7.80
C LEU A 207 -10.75 11.97 8.88
N GLU A 208 -10.50 12.32 10.15
CA GLU A 208 -11.42 12.07 11.25
C GLU A 208 -12.73 12.87 11.12
N TRP A 209 -12.64 14.09 10.61
CA TRP A 209 -13.82 14.92 10.33
C TRP A 209 -14.73 14.23 9.30
N PHE A 210 -14.19 13.88 8.14
CA PHE A 210 -14.94 13.19 7.09
C PHE A 210 -15.38 11.79 7.51
N ALA A 211 -14.57 11.06 8.29
CA ALA A 211 -14.94 9.74 8.77
C ALA A 211 -16.18 9.76 9.67
N ARG A 212 -16.45 10.87 10.38
CA ARG A 212 -17.71 11.05 11.11
C ARG A 212 -18.90 11.28 10.16
N GLU A 213 -18.74 12.14 9.15
CA GLU A 213 -19.76 12.41 8.13
C GLU A 213 -20.12 11.14 7.35
N LEU A 214 -19.10 10.38 6.91
CA LEU A 214 -19.26 9.12 6.18
C LEU A 214 -19.95 8.05 7.03
N ARG A 215 -19.61 7.91 8.31
CA ARG A 215 -20.30 6.97 9.22
C ARG A 215 -21.78 7.31 9.38
N GLN A 216 -22.12 8.60 9.50
CA GLN A 216 -23.52 9.04 9.58
C GLN A 216 -24.28 8.79 8.27
N ALA A 217 -23.58 8.87 7.13
CA ALA A 217 -24.14 8.60 5.81
C ALA A 217 -24.24 7.10 5.45
N GLY A 218 -23.70 6.19 6.27
CA GLY A 218 -23.75 4.74 6.04
C GLY A 218 -22.50 4.15 5.36
N ALA A 219 -21.32 4.69 5.64
CA ALA A 219 -20.05 4.15 5.17
C ALA A 219 -19.06 3.86 6.30
N THR A 220 -18.15 2.91 6.07
CA THR A 220 -16.98 2.69 6.92
C THR A 220 -15.75 3.31 6.27
N VAL A 221 -14.86 3.85 7.12
CA VAL A 221 -13.56 4.36 6.73
C VAL A 221 -12.49 3.57 7.47
N GLU A 222 -11.56 3.02 6.73
CA GLU A 222 -10.40 2.29 7.23
C GLU A 222 -9.14 3.05 6.85
N THR A 223 -8.20 3.11 7.79
CA THR A 223 -6.90 3.77 7.59
C THR A 223 -5.79 2.83 8.01
N THR A 224 -4.75 2.74 7.18
CA THR A 224 -3.60 1.86 7.39
C THR A 224 -2.31 2.67 7.25
N GLY A 225 -1.31 2.36 8.07
CA GLY A 225 -0.05 3.08 8.10
C GLY A 225 0.43 3.37 9.52
N PRO A 226 1.54 4.10 9.67
CA PRO A 226 2.37 4.58 8.56
C PRO A 226 3.19 3.45 7.95
N TRP A 227 3.26 3.43 6.62
CA TRP A 227 4.02 2.45 5.85
C TRP A 227 5.26 3.09 5.22
N PRO A 228 6.31 2.30 4.91
CA PRO A 228 7.27 2.64 3.88
C PRO A 228 6.53 3.00 2.57
N PRO A 229 7.13 3.81 1.68
CA PRO A 229 6.46 4.36 0.49
C PRO A 229 6.28 3.35 -0.65
N TYR A 230 5.74 2.15 -0.38
CA TYR A 230 5.59 1.06 -1.35
C TYR A 230 4.89 1.47 -2.66
N SER A 231 3.96 2.43 -2.60
CA SER A 231 3.16 2.86 -3.76
C SER A 231 3.82 3.97 -4.58
N PHE A 232 4.92 4.54 -4.08
CA PHE A 232 5.54 5.76 -4.62
C PHE A 232 6.98 5.53 -5.06
N THR A 233 7.39 4.26 -5.20
CA THR A 233 8.77 3.88 -5.47
C THR A 233 8.84 2.83 -6.57
N ASP A 234 8.18 3.09 -7.71
CA ASP A 234 8.46 2.33 -8.94
C ASP A 234 9.78 2.82 -9.52
N VAL A 235 10.87 2.20 -9.07
CA VAL A 235 12.12 2.20 -9.82
C VAL A 235 11.95 1.14 -10.89
N GLU A 236 12.02 1.51 -12.17
CA GLU A 236 12.12 0.53 -13.26
C GLU A 236 13.51 -0.12 -13.16
N LEU A 237 13.60 -1.13 -12.31
CA LEU A 237 14.78 -1.96 -12.21
C LEU A 237 14.84 -2.70 -13.54
N GLY A 238 15.80 -2.36 -14.39
CA GLY A 238 16.09 -3.03 -15.67
C GLY A 238 16.53 -4.49 -15.52
N VAL A 239 15.82 -5.26 -14.69
CA VAL A 239 15.91 -6.71 -14.61
C VAL A 239 15.04 -7.22 -15.75
N THR A 240 15.65 -7.36 -16.92
CA THR A 240 15.12 -8.28 -17.93
C THR A 240 15.04 -9.65 -17.27
N ALA A 241 13.81 -10.10 -16.99
CA ALA A 241 13.56 -11.51 -16.76
C ALA A 241 13.88 -12.20 -18.09
N ASP A 242 15.13 -12.62 -18.26
CA ASP A 242 15.44 -13.63 -19.26
C ASP A 242 14.68 -14.89 -18.84
N GLY A 243 13.74 -15.29 -19.70
CA GLY A 243 12.69 -16.27 -19.45
C GLY A 243 13.12 -17.73 -19.47
#